data_AF-A0AAC8Z129-F1
#
_entry.id   AF-A0AAC8Z129-F1
#
_cell.length_a   1.000
_cell.length_b   1.000
_cell.length_c   1.000
_cell.angle_alpha   90.00
_cell.angle_beta   90.00
_cell.angle_gamma   90.00
#
_symmetry.space_group_name_H-M   'P 1'
#
loop_
_entity.id
_entity.type
_entity.pdbx_description
1 polymer ?
#
loop_
_entity_poly.entity_id
_entity_poly.type
_entity_poly.pdbx_seq_one_letter_code
_entity_poly.pdbx_strand_id
1 'polypeptide(L)'
;MMESLSRLYRKHGKPRVAEWLGVSVRQLANIAGGSLPAPHRLFNLVLHDDDALDPIDREYGLRRVPRNAVCSSDPVSTRLAMLLTSTIDMEHPDSDGGVDATLSELLDLPEDVLRAVAHKFNGWVERIDVHRHGKPKAVVNG
;
A
#
# COMPACT_ATOMS: atom_id res chain seq x y z
N MET A 1 9.93 17.39 12.86
CA MET A 1 11.15 16.52 12.94
C MET A 1 11.32 15.82 14.30
N MET A 2 11.33 16.57 15.41
CA MET A 2 11.50 16.02 16.77
C MET A 2 10.45 14.96 17.14
N GLU A 3 9.20 15.18 16.74
CA GLU A 3 8.12 14.22 16.98
C GLU A 3 8.33 12.90 16.21
N SER A 4 8.74 12.97 14.93
CA SER A 4 9.07 11.78 14.12
C SER A 4 10.15 10.93 14.76
N LEU A 5 11.27 11.54 15.17
CA LEU A 5 12.37 10.82 15.82
C LEU A 5 11.95 10.26 17.17
N SER A 6 11.19 11.02 17.97
CA SER A 6 10.67 10.56 19.27
C SER A 6 9.71 9.39 19.15
N ARG A 7 8.93 9.33 18.06
CA ARG A 7 8.07 8.18 17.74
C ARG A 7 8.92 6.97 17.33
N LEU A 8 9.87 7.16 16.42
CA LEU A 8 10.77 6.11 15.96
C LEU A 8 11.61 5.53 17.10
N TYR A 9 12.07 6.35 18.05
CA TYR A 9 12.79 5.88 19.25
C TYR A 9 11.92 4.97 20.11
N ARG A 10 10.64 5.30 20.27
CA ARG A 10 9.69 4.48 21.04
C ARG A 10 9.39 3.15 20.34
N LYS A 11 9.31 3.15 19.00
CA LYS A 11 8.98 1.97 18.19
C LYS A 11 10.17 1.01 18.02
N HIS A 12 11.36 1.54 17.72
CA HIS A 12 12.51 0.74 17.28
C HIS A 12 13.75 0.84 18.18
N GLY A 13 13.75 1.79 19.12
CA GLY A 13 14.90 2.07 19.96
C GLY A 13 15.91 3.03 19.32
N LYS A 14 16.52 3.87 20.16
CA LYS A 14 17.47 4.91 19.73
C LYS A 14 18.71 4.36 18.96
N PRO A 15 19.34 3.24 19.35
CA PRO A 15 20.50 2.72 18.63
C PRO A 15 20.19 2.34 17.19
N ARG A 16 19.05 1.68 16.98
CA ARG A 16 18.61 1.20 15.66
C ARG A 16 18.25 2.34 14.72
N VAL A 17 17.59 3.37 15.24
CA VAL A 17 17.31 4.60 14.47
C VAL A 17 18.61 5.34 14.09
N ALA A 18 19.64 5.31 14.94
CA ALA A 18 20.95 5.90 14.64
C ALA A 18 21.65 5.14 13.49
N GLU A 19 21.59 3.81 13.53
CA GLU A 19 22.10 2.93 12.49
C GLU A 19 21.43 3.21 11.14
N TRP A 20 20.09 3.27 11.07
CA TRP A 20 19.36 3.60 9.84
C TRP A 20 19.73 4.96 9.26
N LEU A 21 19.98 5.94 10.13
CA LEU A 21 20.44 7.28 9.72
C LEU A 21 21.93 7.32 9.34
N GLY A 22 22.69 6.23 9.55
CA GLY A 22 24.13 6.19 9.32
C GLY A 22 24.90 7.15 10.23
N VAL A 23 24.45 7.33 11.47
CA VAL A 23 25.06 8.23 12.45
C VAL A 23 25.32 7.55 13.78
N SER A 24 26.25 8.09 14.55
CA SER A 24 26.39 7.67 15.95
C SER A 24 25.18 8.10 16.80
N VAL A 25 24.90 7.37 17.88
CA VAL A 25 23.86 7.71 18.86
C VAL A 25 24.05 9.12 19.45
N ARG A 26 25.30 9.59 19.54
CA ARG A 26 25.64 10.94 19.97
C ARG A 26 25.25 12.00 18.92
N GLN A 27 25.60 11.78 17.65
CA GLN A 27 25.20 12.68 16.55
C GLN A 27 23.67 12.72 16.38
N LEU A 28 23.00 11.59 16.62
CA LEU A 28 21.55 11.53 16.62
C LEU A 28 20.91 12.46 17.66
N ALA A 29 21.55 12.66 18.82
CA ALA A 29 21.08 13.63 19.82
C ALA A 29 21.18 15.08 19.31
N ASN A 30 22.21 15.41 18.53
CA ASN A 30 22.34 16.72 17.91
C ASN A 30 21.29 16.96 16.83
N ILE A 31 20.91 15.90 16.09
CA ILE A 31 19.85 15.95 15.07
C ILE A 31 18.49 16.19 15.76
N ALA A 32 18.23 15.49 16.86
CA ALA A 32 17.06 15.77 17.70
C ALA A 32 17.07 17.22 18.23
N GLY A 33 18.24 17.76 18.58
CA GLY A 33 18.42 19.15 19.00
C GLY A 33 18.21 20.23 17.92
N GLY A 34 17.81 19.86 16.70
CA GLY A 34 17.44 20.81 15.64
C GLY A 34 18.42 20.89 14.46
N SER A 35 19.47 20.06 14.42
CA SER A 35 20.29 19.96 13.20
C SER A 35 19.57 19.14 12.12
N LEU A 36 19.56 19.66 10.89
CA LEU A 36 18.92 19.01 9.76
C LEU A 36 19.80 17.88 9.24
N PRO A 37 19.31 16.62 9.23
CA PRO A 37 20.02 15.54 8.57
C PRO A 37 19.98 15.74 7.05
N ALA A 38 21.00 15.23 6.36
CA ALA A 38 21.00 15.24 4.91
C ALA A 38 19.79 14.46 4.34
N PRO A 39 19.19 14.89 3.22
CA PRO A 39 17.96 14.29 2.70
C PRO A 39 18.03 12.76 2.51
N HIS A 40 19.14 12.24 2.00
CA HIS A 40 19.33 10.79 1.81
C HIS A 40 19.18 9.99 3.11
N ARG A 41 19.58 10.55 4.26
CA ARG A 41 19.43 9.88 5.57
C ARG A 41 17.97 9.80 5.99
N LEU A 42 17.18 10.82 5.67
CA LEU A 42 15.73 10.79 5.90
C LEU A 42 15.06 9.72 5.04
N PHE A 43 15.50 9.54 3.80
CA PHE A 43 14.99 8.45 2.95
C PHE A 43 15.39 7.06 3.46
N ASN A 44 16.58 6.90 4.06
CA ASN A 44 16.93 5.62 4.70
C ASN A 44 15.96 5.24 5.83
N LEU A 45 15.42 6.20 6.57
CA LEU A 45 14.39 5.91 7.57
C LEU A 45 13.14 5.32 6.95
N VAL A 46 12.74 5.81 5.76
CA VAL A 46 11.56 5.34 5.03
C VAL A 46 11.75 3.91 4.55
N LEU A 47 12.97 3.51 4.17
CA LEU A 47 13.27 2.13 3.77
C LEU A 47 13.07 1.11 4.90
N HIS A 48 13.08 1.55 6.16
CA HIS A 48 12.95 0.69 7.33
C HIS A 48 11.64 0.90 8.09
N ASP A 49 10.97 2.03 7.87
CA ASP A 49 9.66 2.33 8.43
C ASP A 49 8.91 3.27 7.47
N ASP A 50 7.92 2.74 6.74
CA ASP A 50 7.17 3.46 5.71
C ASP A 50 6.51 4.74 6.25
N ASP A 51 6.15 4.75 7.53
CA ASP A 51 5.51 5.87 8.21
C ASP A 51 6.51 6.89 8.80
N ALA A 52 7.83 6.66 8.67
CA ALA A 52 8.89 7.37 9.40
C ALA A 52 8.77 8.91 9.34
N LEU A 53 8.36 9.43 8.20
CA LEU A 53 8.29 10.88 7.95
C LEU A 53 6.85 11.44 8.04
N ASP A 54 5.84 10.62 8.33
CA ASP A 54 4.45 11.06 8.45
C ASP A 54 4.23 12.28 9.35
N PRO A 55 4.89 12.44 10.51
CA PRO A 55 4.67 13.61 11.36
C PRO A 55 5.22 14.89 10.73
N ILE A 56 6.29 14.78 9.93
CA ILE A 56 6.81 15.92 9.14
C ILE A 56 5.86 16.20 7.99
N ASP A 57 5.44 15.20 7.24
CA ASP A 57 4.53 15.39 6.12
C ASP A 57 3.22 16.04 6.60
N ARG A 58 2.67 15.61 7.74
CA ARG A 58 1.46 16.18 8.36
C ARG A 58 1.63 17.64 8.78
N GLU A 59 2.79 18.03 9.30
CA GLU A 59 3.10 19.42 9.69
C GLU A 59 2.92 20.39 8.52
N TYR A 60 3.17 19.91 7.29
CA TYR A 60 3.01 20.67 6.05
C TYR A 60 1.71 20.35 5.29
N GLY A 61 0.78 19.60 5.88
CA GLY A 61 -0.46 19.19 5.22
C GLY A 61 -0.28 18.22 4.06
N LEU A 62 0.87 17.53 4.01
CA LEU A 62 1.20 16.54 3.00
C LEU A 62 0.90 15.12 3.50
N ARG A 63 0.70 14.21 2.55
CA ARG A 63 0.62 12.76 2.80
C ARG A 63 1.52 12.04 1.81
N ARG A 64 2.31 11.10 2.32
CA ARG A 64 3.07 10.18 1.49
C ARG A 64 2.25 8.94 1.18
N VAL A 65 2.31 8.51 -0.07
CA VAL A 65 1.69 7.29 -0.56
C VAL A 65 2.64 6.66 -1.57
N PRO A 66 2.82 5.32 -1.55
CA PRO A 66 3.53 4.63 -2.61
C PRO A 66 2.98 5.00 -3.98
N ARG A 67 3.85 5.08 -5.00
CA ARG A 67 3.44 5.48 -6.35
C ARG A 67 2.40 4.54 -6.97
N ASN A 68 2.41 3.28 -6.55
CA ASN A 68 1.48 2.22 -6.95
C ASN A 68 0.28 2.08 -5.99
N ALA A 69 0.14 2.93 -4.98
CA ALA A 69 -1.02 2.89 -4.11
C ALA A 69 -2.27 3.31 -4.88
N VAL A 70 -3.26 2.42 -4.95
CA VAL A 70 -4.53 2.70 -5.60
C VAL A 70 -5.52 3.29 -4.62
N CYS A 71 -6.09 4.43 -5.01
CA CYS A 71 -7.08 5.15 -4.24
C CYS A 71 -8.51 4.68 -4.57
N SER A 72 -9.42 4.89 -3.62
CA SER A 72 -10.85 4.67 -3.80
C SER A 72 -11.47 5.57 -4.88
N SER A 73 -10.78 6.65 -5.29
CA SER A 73 -11.14 7.53 -6.41
C SER A 73 -10.60 7.08 -7.77
N ASP A 74 -9.69 6.10 -7.82
CA ASP A 74 -9.02 5.74 -9.07
C ASP A 74 -9.97 5.05 -10.05
N PRO A 75 -9.78 5.26 -11.36
CA PRO A 75 -10.52 4.56 -12.39
C PRO A 75 -10.47 3.04 -12.20
N VAL A 76 -11.57 2.35 -12.53
CA VAL A 76 -11.64 0.88 -12.44
C VAL A 76 -10.55 0.19 -13.27
N SER A 77 -10.08 0.81 -14.36
CA SER A 77 -8.97 0.28 -15.16
C SER A 77 -7.67 0.12 -14.36
N THR A 78 -7.38 1.01 -13.41
CA THR A 78 -6.18 0.91 -12.56
C THR A 78 -6.30 -0.26 -11.59
N ARG A 79 -7.49 -0.48 -11.04
CA ARG A 79 -7.81 -1.64 -10.18
C ARG A 79 -7.71 -2.95 -10.93
N LEU A 80 -8.21 -2.99 -12.16
CA LEU A 80 -8.08 -4.13 -13.05
C LEU A 80 -6.62 -4.45 -13.37
N ALA A 81 -5.80 -3.44 -13.64
CA ALA A 81 -4.38 -3.63 -13.90
C ALA A 81 -3.65 -4.24 -12.68
N MET A 82 -3.96 -3.78 -11.47
CA MET A 82 -3.41 -4.37 -10.24
C MET A 82 -3.81 -5.83 -10.06
N LEU A 83 -5.11 -6.13 -10.15
CA LEU A 83 -5.58 -7.51 -10.01
C LEU A 83 -4.96 -8.41 -11.07
N LEU A 84 -4.80 -7.92 -12.30
CA LEU A 84 -4.16 -8.66 -13.38
C LEU A 84 -2.70 -8.97 -13.04
N THR A 85 -1.93 -7.99 -12.55
CA THR A 85 -0.55 -8.24 -12.11
C THR A 85 -0.51 -9.28 -10.99
N SER A 86 -1.33 -9.14 -9.94
CA SER A 86 -1.37 -10.12 -8.86
C SER A 86 -1.77 -11.51 -9.34
N THR A 87 -2.72 -11.60 -10.28
CA THR A 87 -3.14 -12.89 -10.85
C THR A 87 -2.01 -13.52 -11.67
N ILE A 88 -1.28 -12.71 -12.46
CA ILE A 88 -0.12 -13.17 -13.23
C ILE A 88 0.98 -13.71 -12.30
N ASP A 89 1.24 -13.03 -11.18
CA ASP A 89 2.24 -13.46 -10.22
C ASP A 89 1.85 -14.79 -9.55
N MET A 90 0.56 -14.97 -9.26
CA MET A 90 0.01 -16.21 -8.70
C MET A 90 0.04 -17.39 -9.68
N GLU A 91 -0.24 -17.13 -10.96
CA GLU A 91 -0.24 -18.14 -12.03
C GLU A 91 1.18 -18.41 -12.57
N HIS A 92 2.20 -17.72 -12.05
CA HIS A 92 3.57 -17.90 -12.52
C HIS A 92 4.09 -19.30 -12.15
N PRO A 93 4.80 -20.02 -13.04
CA PRO A 93 5.32 -21.36 -12.74
C PRO A 93 6.23 -21.46 -11.51
N ASP A 94 6.81 -20.33 -11.10
CA ASP A 94 7.69 -20.19 -9.94
C ASP A 94 6.96 -19.65 -8.69
N SER A 95 5.63 -19.51 -8.71
CA SER A 95 4.83 -19.14 -7.53
C SER A 95 4.78 -20.28 -6.51
N ASP A 96 4.32 -20.00 -5.28
CA ASP A 96 4.27 -21.00 -4.21
C ASP A 96 3.28 -22.14 -4.55
N GLY A 97 2.28 -21.87 -5.37
CA GLY A 97 1.32 -22.85 -5.90
C GLY A 97 1.63 -23.40 -7.30
N GLY A 98 2.61 -22.82 -8.00
CA GLY A 98 2.84 -23.06 -9.41
C GLY A 98 1.70 -22.49 -10.27
N VAL A 99 1.05 -23.32 -11.08
CA VAL A 99 -0.02 -22.85 -11.99
C VAL A 99 -1.37 -22.69 -11.26
N ASP A 100 -1.54 -23.36 -10.13
CA ASP A 100 -2.76 -23.28 -9.31
C ASP A 100 -2.54 -22.36 -8.11
N ALA A 101 -3.38 -21.35 -7.93
CA ALA A 101 -3.32 -20.46 -6.79
C ALA A 101 -3.51 -21.19 -5.45
N THR A 102 -2.57 -21.04 -4.53
CA THR A 102 -2.72 -21.51 -3.15
C THR A 102 -3.71 -20.65 -2.37
N LEU A 103 -4.22 -21.22 -1.26
CA LEU A 103 -5.07 -20.47 -0.33
C LEU A 103 -4.35 -19.24 0.26
N SER A 104 -3.03 -19.31 0.46
CA SER A 104 -2.26 -18.17 0.99
C SER A 104 -2.22 -17.02 -0.02
N GLU A 105 -1.91 -17.34 -1.27
CA GLU A 105 -1.86 -16.35 -2.36
C GLU A 105 -3.23 -15.72 -2.61
N LEU A 106 -4.32 -16.49 -2.48
CA LEU A 106 -5.69 -15.96 -2.57
C LEU A 106 -6.02 -14.99 -1.42
N LEU A 107 -5.50 -15.24 -0.21
CA LEU A 107 -5.72 -14.38 0.94
C LEU A 107 -4.88 -13.09 0.90
N ASP A 108 -3.78 -13.08 0.16
CA ASP A 108 -2.93 -11.91 -0.06
C ASP A 108 -3.47 -10.96 -1.14
N LEU A 109 -4.48 -11.38 -1.91
CA LEU A 109 -5.15 -10.50 -2.86
C LEU A 109 -5.88 -9.35 -2.15
N PRO A 110 -5.85 -8.12 -2.71
CA PRO A 110 -6.58 -6.99 -2.15
C PRO A 110 -8.10 -7.20 -2.32
N GLU A 111 -8.75 -7.75 -1.29
CA GLU A 111 -10.16 -8.15 -1.30
C GLU A 111 -11.11 -7.01 -1.68
N ASP A 112 -10.83 -5.80 -1.20
CA ASP A 112 -11.62 -4.60 -1.49
C ASP A 112 -11.57 -4.24 -2.99
N VAL A 113 -10.38 -4.37 -3.60
CA VAL A 113 -10.17 -4.16 -5.04
C VAL A 113 -10.87 -5.27 -5.83
N LEU A 114 -10.74 -6.53 -5.40
CA LEU A 114 -11.39 -7.69 -6.01
C LEU A 114 -12.92 -7.53 -6.03
N ARG A 115 -13.51 -7.18 -4.88
CA ARG A 115 -14.96 -6.93 -4.76
C ARG A 115 -15.42 -5.76 -5.61
N ALA A 116 -14.66 -4.66 -5.64
CA ALA A 116 -15.01 -3.50 -6.46
C ALA A 116 -15.00 -3.81 -7.96
N VAL A 117 -14.02 -4.59 -8.42
CA VAL A 117 -13.94 -5.06 -9.81
C VAL A 117 -15.08 -6.03 -10.14
N ALA A 118 -15.35 -7.00 -9.27
CA ALA A 118 -16.45 -7.95 -9.45
C ALA A 118 -17.80 -7.22 -9.55
N HIS A 119 -18.05 -6.25 -8.67
CA HIS A 119 -19.27 -5.43 -8.74
C HIS A 119 -19.37 -4.67 -10.06
N LYS A 120 -18.24 -4.16 -10.59
CA LYS A 120 -18.26 -3.44 -11.87
C LYS A 120 -18.63 -4.37 -13.03
N PHE A 121 -18.03 -5.57 -13.08
CA PHE A 121 -18.33 -6.56 -14.11
C PHE A 121 -19.78 -7.04 -14.04
N ASN A 122 -20.29 -7.33 -12.84
CA ASN A 122 -21.69 -7.70 -12.65
C ASN A 122 -22.62 -6.59 -13.17
N GLY A 123 -22.35 -5.32 -12.86
CA GLY A 123 -23.12 -4.21 -13.40
C GLY A 123 -23.05 -4.08 -14.93
N TRP A 124 -21.96 -4.49 -15.58
CA TRP A 124 -21.89 -4.57 -17.05
C TRP A 124 -22.71 -5.73 -17.61
N VAL A 125 -22.61 -6.92 -17.00
CA VAL A 125 -23.39 -8.10 -17.37
C VAL A 125 -24.89 -7.80 -17.25
N GLU A 126 -25.33 -7.21 -16.14
CA GLU A 126 -26.73 -6.81 -15.94
C GLU A 126 -27.21 -5.84 -17.02
N ARG A 127 -26.40 -4.85 -17.39
CA ARG A 127 -26.75 -3.90 -18.47
C ARG A 127 -26.87 -4.60 -19.82
N ILE A 128 -25.98 -5.56 -20.11
CA ILE A 128 -26.03 -6.38 -21.32
C ILE A 128 -27.30 -7.25 -21.32
N ASP A 129 -27.62 -7.88 -20.19
CA ASP A 129 -28.81 -8.72 -20.05
C ASP A 129 -30.10 -7.92 -20.19
N VAL A 130 -30.17 -6.73 -19.60
CA VAL A 130 -31.29 -5.80 -19.80
C VAL A 130 -31.43 -5.42 -21.27
N HIS A 131 -30.31 -5.13 -21.95
CA HIS A 131 -30.33 -4.78 -23.37
C HIS A 131 -30.76 -5.94 -24.27
N ARG A 132 -30.36 -7.18 -23.95
CA ARG A 132 -30.65 -8.38 -24.73
C ARG A 132 -32.02 -9.01 -24.45
N HIS A 133 -32.50 -8.91 -23.20
CA HIS A 133 -33.65 -9.69 -22.72
C HIS A 133 -34.76 -8.84 -22.07
N GLY A 134 -34.59 -7.52 -22.00
CA GLY A 134 -35.67 -6.56 -21.73
C GLY A 134 -36.01 -6.32 -20.25
N LYS A 135 -35.58 -7.15 -19.29
CA LYS A 135 -35.66 -6.90 -17.83
C LYS A 135 -34.55 -7.63 -17.06
N PRO A 136 -33.99 -7.04 -15.99
CA PRO A 136 -32.97 -7.71 -15.18
C PRO A 136 -33.59 -8.88 -14.41
N LYS A 137 -32.94 -10.06 -14.43
CA LYS A 137 -33.27 -11.13 -13.49
C LYS A 137 -32.81 -10.68 -12.10
N ALA A 138 -33.75 -10.57 -11.16
CA ALA A 138 -33.42 -10.27 -9.77
C ALA A 138 -32.46 -11.35 -9.23
N VAL A 139 -31.24 -10.97 -8.90
CA VAL A 139 -30.28 -11.85 -8.21
C VAL A 139 -30.64 -11.83 -6.73
N VAL A 140 -31.14 -12.96 -6.23
CA VAL A 140 -31.32 -13.22 -4.80
C VAL A 140 -29.93 -13.49 -4.22
N ASN A 141 -29.38 -12.54 -3.46
CA ASN A 141 -28.15 -12.75 -2.70
C ASN A 141 -28.50 -13.51 -1.41
N GLY A 142 -27.95 -14.72 -1.27
CA GLY A 142 -27.86 -15.47 -0.02
C GLY A 142 -26.45 -15.40 0.53
#